data_AF-A0A852YMM0-F1
#
_entry.id   AF-A0A852YMM0-F1
#
_cell.length_a   1.000
_cell.length_b   1.000
_cell.length_c   1.000
_cell.angle_alpha   90.00
_cell.angle_beta   90.00
_cell.angle_gamma   90.00
#
_symmetry.space_group_name_H-M   'P 1'
#
loop_
_entity.id
_entity.type
_entity.pdbx_description
1 polymer ?
#
loop_
_entity_poly.entity_id
_entity_poly.type
_entity_poly.pdbx_seq_one_letter_code
_entity_poly.pdbx_strand_id
1 'polypeptide(L)'
;MPTTSPTTPSASPTTPAPTACEQLARVADRLAERTGDPRRFLRGLAWNCAGVRLDPRGLFDLARGGRNRFHGGGFRAEFDDGTTGQVRHFAGIAVAPVLIGERATRWAMRTVLRDPETSADHRLSLAALEFARELRSGGLPIRAAGDWIRERLAASGA
;
A
#
# COMPACT_ATOMS: atom_id res chain seq x y z
N MET A 1 -35.29 -17.81 -49.78
CA MET A 1 -34.66 -16.59 -49.23
C MET A 1 -34.36 -16.85 -47.74
N PRO A 2 -33.15 -17.27 -47.34
CA PRO A 2 -32.79 -17.36 -45.93
C PRO A 2 -32.23 -16.02 -45.43
N THR A 3 -32.84 -15.48 -44.38
CA THR A 3 -32.43 -14.27 -43.69
C THR A 3 -31.30 -14.62 -42.70
N THR A 4 -30.06 -14.25 -43.00
CA THR A 4 -28.93 -14.37 -42.06
C THR A 4 -29.00 -13.22 -41.04
N SER A 5 -29.19 -13.54 -39.77
CA SER A 5 -29.03 -12.59 -38.66
C SER A 5 -27.53 -12.31 -38.42
N PRO A 6 -27.12 -11.06 -38.12
CA PRO A 6 -25.74 -10.76 -37.80
C PRO A 6 -25.39 -11.26 -36.39
N THR A 7 -24.39 -12.13 -36.32
CA THR A 7 -23.70 -12.52 -35.07
C THR A 7 -23.03 -11.28 -34.45
N THR A 8 -23.46 -10.90 -33.26
CA THR A 8 -22.79 -9.88 -32.44
C THR A 8 -21.40 -10.38 -32.02
N PRO A 9 -20.32 -9.58 -32.16
CA PRO A 9 -19.02 -9.97 -31.64
C PRO A 9 -19.06 -10.00 -30.11
N SER A 10 -18.71 -11.15 -29.55
CA SER A 10 -18.49 -11.36 -28.12
C SER A 10 -17.33 -10.47 -27.66
N ALA A 11 -17.63 -9.40 -26.93
CA ALA A 11 -16.61 -8.60 -26.27
C ALA A 11 -15.92 -9.46 -25.19
N SER A 12 -14.63 -9.73 -25.36
CA SER A 12 -13.80 -10.33 -24.32
C SER A 12 -13.86 -9.48 -23.04
N PRO A 13 -13.88 -10.07 -21.84
CA PRO A 13 -13.75 -9.28 -20.62
C PRO A 13 -12.35 -8.66 -20.60
N THR A 14 -12.27 -7.36 -20.89
CA THR A 14 -11.10 -6.56 -20.59
C THR A 14 -10.97 -6.56 -19.07
N THR A 15 -10.12 -7.42 -18.51
CA THR A 15 -9.84 -7.39 -17.07
C THR A 15 -9.44 -5.97 -16.70
N PRO A 16 -10.18 -5.27 -15.82
CA PRO A 16 -9.83 -3.91 -15.45
C PRO A 16 -8.41 -3.89 -14.91
N ALA A 17 -7.67 -2.83 -15.24
CA ALA A 17 -6.32 -2.65 -14.72
C ALA A 17 -6.34 -2.76 -13.18
N PRO A 18 -5.36 -3.44 -12.56
CA PRO A 18 -5.37 -3.68 -11.13
C PRO A 18 -5.36 -2.36 -10.36
N THR A 19 -6.17 -2.28 -9.31
CA THR A 19 -6.28 -1.11 -8.44
C THR A 19 -4.94 -0.80 -7.75
N ALA A 20 -4.79 0.41 -7.20
CA ALA A 20 -3.55 0.78 -6.51
C ALA A 20 -3.32 -0.10 -5.26
N CYS A 21 -4.39 -0.44 -4.54
CA CYS A 21 -4.35 -1.38 -3.43
C CYS A 21 -3.90 -2.79 -3.86
N GLU A 22 -4.46 -3.32 -4.96
CA GLU A 22 -4.06 -4.63 -5.50
C GLU A 22 -2.61 -4.62 -6.01
N GLN A 23 -2.17 -3.51 -6.61
CA GLN A 23 -0.77 -3.38 -7.02
C GLN A 23 0.18 -3.36 -5.81
N LEU A 24 -0.21 -2.72 -4.70
CA LEU A 24 0.52 -2.76 -3.43
C LEU A 24 0.60 -4.20 -2.89
N ALA A 25 -0.50 -4.95 -2.89
CA ALA A 25 -0.52 -6.36 -2.48
C ALA A 25 0.41 -7.22 -3.35
N ARG A 26 0.38 -7.07 -4.67
CA ARG A 26 1.29 -7.78 -5.59
C ARG A 26 2.76 -7.42 -5.41
N VAL A 27 3.07 -6.20 -4.97
CA VAL A 27 4.45 -5.83 -4.61
C VAL A 27 4.86 -6.55 -3.32
N ALA A 28 3.97 -6.63 -2.33
CA ALA A 28 4.20 -7.39 -1.11
C ALA A 28 4.45 -8.88 -1.41
N ASP A 29 3.61 -9.53 -2.23
CA ASP A 29 3.78 -10.94 -2.60
C ASP A 29 5.16 -11.21 -3.22
N ARG A 30 5.55 -10.41 -4.22
CA ARG A 30 6.86 -10.53 -4.89
C ARG A 30 8.04 -10.29 -3.96
N LEU A 31 7.87 -9.46 -2.93
CA LEU A 31 8.91 -9.24 -1.93
C LEU A 31 9.00 -10.41 -0.95
N ALA A 32 7.85 -10.99 -0.58
CA ALA A 32 7.78 -12.13 0.31
C ALA A 32 8.45 -13.39 -0.27
N GLU A 33 8.44 -13.53 -1.60
CA GLU A 33 9.19 -14.59 -2.30
C GLU A 33 10.71 -14.42 -2.18
N ARG A 34 11.18 -13.17 -2.02
CA ARG A 34 12.61 -12.83 -2.09
C ARG A 34 13.27 -12.70 -0.72
N THR A 35 12.50 -12.59 0.36
CA THR A 35 13.06 -12.45 1.70
C THR A 35 12.12 -12.94 2.79
N GLY A 36 12.69 -13.58 3.80
CA GLY A 36 12.05 -13.88 5.09
C GLY A 36 12.40 -12.89 6.20
N ASP A 37 13.13 -11.80 5.91
CA ASP A 37 13.51 -10.80 6.91
C ASP A 37 12.52 -9.61 6.91
N PRO A 38 11.79 -9.36 8.02
CA PRO A 38 10.79 -8.30 8.08
C PRO A 38 11.34 -6.90 7.79
N ARG A 39 12.58 -6.62 8.20
CA ARG A 39 13.19 -5.29 8.00
C ARG A 39 13.53 -5.06 6.53
N ARG A 40 14.13 -6.05 5.87
CA ARG A 40 14.42 -6.03 4.43
C ARG A 40 13.15 -5.98 3.61
N PHE A 41 12.11 -6.70 4.03
CA PHE A 41 10.78 -6.64 3.42
C PHE A 41 10.20 -5.22 3.46
N LEU A 42 10.10 -4.60 4.64
CA LEU A 42 9.52 -3.25 4.80
C LEU A 42 10.31 -2.18 4.03
N ARG A 43 11.64 -2.28 4.01
CA ARG A 43 12.51 -1.42 3.20
C ARG A 43 12.25 -1.60 1.70
N GLY A 44 12.14 -2.85 1.26
CA GLY A 44 11.80 -3.19 -0.12
C GLY A 44 10.43 -2.64 -0.53
N LEU A 45 9.44 -2.74 0.36
CA LEU A 45 8.08 -2.25 0.13
C LEU A 45 8.09 -0.74 -0.08
N ALA A 46 8.71 0.02 0.82
CA ALA A 46 8.84 1.47 0.68
C ALA A 46 9.62 1.91 -0.57
N TRP A 47 10.71 1.21 -0.91
CA TRP A 47 11.47 1.50 -2.12
C TRP A 47 10.63 1.29 -3.39
N ASN A 48 9.88 0.18 -3.47
CA ASN A 48 9.07 -0.15 -4.65
C ASN A 48 7.82 0.75 -4.74
N CYS A 49 7.14 0.99 -3.63
CA CYS A 49 5.85 1.69 -3.57
C CYS A 49 5.98 3.21 -3.53
N ALA A 50 6.93 3.74 -2.76
CA ALA A 50 7.05 5.17 -2.49
C ALA A 50 8.32 5.79 -3.11
N GLY A 51 9.21 4.97 -3.70
CA GLY A 51 10.49 5.44 -4.25
C GLY A 51 11.45 5.98 -3.19
N VAL A 52 11.23 5.64 -1.93
CA VAL A 52 11.93 6.22 -0.78
C VAL A 52 13.34 5.67 -0.73
N ARG A 53 14.31 6.56 -0.87
CA ARG A 53 15.72 6.20 -0.70
C ARG A 53 15.94 5.77 0.75
N LEU A 54 16.65 4.66 0.95
CA LEU A 54 16.86 4.05 2.27
C LEU A 54 17.89 4.81 3.14
N ASP A 55 18.36 5.96 2.67
CA ASP A 55 19.22 6.88 3.41
C ASP A 55 18.40 7.81 4.32
N PRO A 56 19.00 8.38 5.38
CA PRO A 56 18.37 9.41 6.22
C PRO A 56 17.81 10.60 5.43
N ARG A 57 18.39 10.89 4.26
CA ARG A 57 17.92 11.92 3.31
C ARG A 57 16.59 11.55 2.64
N GLY A 58 16.25 10.27 2.50
CA GLY A 58 14.97 9.80 1.96
C GLY A 58 13.77 10.07 2.87
N LEU A 59 14.00 10.40 4.16
CA LEU A 59 12.95 10.90 5.04
C LEU A 59 12.40 12.26 4.57
N PHE A 60 13.24 13.08 3.93
CA PHE A 60 12.79 14.32 3.29
C PHE A 60 11.95 14.04 2.03
N ASP A 61 12.22 12.98 1.27
CA ASP A 61 11.34 12.54 0.17
C ASP A 61 9.97 12.05 0.67
N LEU A 62 9.91 11.46 1.88
CA LEU A 62 8.64 11.19 2.57
C LEU A 62 7.87 12.49 2.85
N ALA A 63 8.57 13.50 3.37
CA ALA A 63 7.98 14.78 3.73
C ALA A 63 7.62 15.67 2.52
N ARG A 64 8.27 15.49 1.37
CA ARG A 64 8.06 16.27 0.14
C ARG A 64 7.09 15.62 -0.85
N GLY A 65 6.56 14.44 -0.51
CA GLY A 65 5.66 13.67 -1.35
C GLY A 65 6.38 13.06 -2.55
N GLY A 66 7.24 12.06 -2.30
CA GLY A 66 8.00 11.31 -3.32
C GLY A 66 7.20 10.75 -4.52
N ARG A 67 7.86 10.01 -5.41
CA ARG A 67 7.24 9.60 -6.70
C ARG A 67 6.02 8.70 -6.50
N ASN A 68 4.87 9.20 -6.92
CA ASN A 68 3.63 8.44 -6.92
C ASN A 68 3.67 7.45 -8.08
N ARG A 69 4.10 6.20 -7.81
CA ARG A 69 4.26 5.17 -8.84
C ARG A 69 2.98 4.43 -9.18
N PHE A 70 1.96 4.57 -8.34
CA PHE A 70 0.69 3.88 -8.47
C PHE A 70 -0.40 4.92 -8.68
N HIS A 71 -1.14 4.79 -9.77
CA HIS A 71 -2.32 5.59 -10.06
C HIS A 71 -3.55 4.71 -9.90
N GLY A 72 -4.54 5.17 -9.15
CA GLY A 72 -5.78 4.45 -8.88
C GLY A 72 -6.17 4.46 -7.41
N GLY A 73 -7.34 3.89 -7.11
CA GLY A 73 -7.88 3.73 -5.76
C GLY A 73 -7.98 2.25 -5.38
N GLY A 74 -9.16 1.82 -4.94
CA GLY A 74 -9.44 0.43 -4.56
C GLY A 74 -9.15 0.13 -3.09
N PHE A 75 -8.93 1.18 -2.29
CA PHE A 75 -8.96 1.11 -0.85
C PHE A 75 -10.42 1.15 -0.36
N ARG A 76 -10.70 0.57 0.81
CA ARG A 76 -12.01 0.72 1.46
C ARG A 76 -12.30 2.20 1.69
N ALA A 77 -13.58 2.58 1.66
CA ALA A 77 -14.00 3.98 1.81
C ALA A 77 -13.45 4.68 3.08
N GLU A 78 -13.12 3.92 4.13
CA GLU A 78 -12.52 4.46 5.34
C GLU A 78 -11.03 4.82 5.22
N PHE A 79 -10.34 4.27 4.22
CA PHE A 79 -8.93 4.54 3.90
C PHE A 79 -8.76 5.38 2.64
N ASP A 80 -9.82 5.49 1.82
CA ASP A 80 -9.81 6.24 0.58
C ASP A 80 -9.99 7.74 0.83
N ASP A 81 -8.91 8.49 0.64
CA ASP A 81 -8.88 9.95 0.70
C ASP A 81 -9.22 10.60 -0.66
N GLY A 82 -9.55 9.80 -1.68
CA GLY A 82 -9.81 10.23 -3.05
C GLY A 82 -8.54 10.66 -3.80
N THR A 83 -7.36 10.50 -3.19
CA THR A 83 -6.09 10.85 -3.82
C THR A 83 -5.38 9.63 -4.37
N THR A 84 -4.46 9.87 -5.31
CA THR A 84 -3.60 8.83 -5.86
C THR A 84 -2.44 8.47 -4.92
N GLY A 85 -2.29 9.14 -3.76
CA GLY A 85 -1.10 9.09 -2.89
C GLY A 85 -1.07 7.97 -1.85
N GLN A 86 -2.16 7.22 -1.69
CA GLN A 86 -2.40 6.30 -0.59
C GLN A 86 -1.34 5.19 -0.47
N VAL A 87 -0.93 4.58 -1.59
CA VAL A 87 0.12 3.54 -1.59
C VAL A 87 1.45 4.08 -1.10
N ARG A 88 1.81 5.31 -1.51
CA ARG A 88 3.04 5.97 -1.08
C ARG A 88 2.99 6.28 0.42
N HIS A 89 1.85 6.81 0.89
CA HIS A 89 1.62 7.13 2.29
C HIS A 89 1.75 5.88 3.17
N PHE A 90 0.99 4.83 2.85
CA PHE A 90 1.03 3.56 3.56
C PHE A 90 2.46 3.00 3.64
N ALA A 91 3.15 2.89 2.50
CA ALA A 91 4.49 2.31 2.46
C ALA A 91 5.52 3.17 3.22
N GLY A 92 5.37 4.50 3.20
CA GLY A 92 6.21 5.43 3.95
C GLY A 92 6.04 5.29 5.46
N ILE A 93 4.79 5.18 5.93
CA ILE A 93 4.50 4.97 7.36
C ILE A 93 4.97 3.58 7.81
N ALA A 94 4.74 2.53 7.01
CA ALA A 94 5.10 1.15 7.36
C ALA A 94 6.62 0.94 7.53
N VAL A 95 7.46 1.64 6.76
CA VAL A 95 8.93 1.51 6.87
C VAL A 95 9.53 2.36 8.00
N ALA A 96 8.83 3.40 8.46
CA ALA A 96 9.35 4.36 9.42
C ALA A 96 9.95 3.69 10.69
N PRO A 97 9.29 2.69 11.33
CA PRO A 97 9.85 2.00 12.49
C PRO A 97 11.20 1.31 12.24
N VAL A 98 11.50 0.95 10.99
CA VAL A 98 12.73 0.27 10.59
C VAL A 98 13.87 1.26 10.31
N LEU A 99 13.57 2.48 9.88
CA LEU A 99 14.59 3.48 9.53
C LEU A 99 15.09 4.29 10.74
N ILE A 100 14.22 4.60 11.71
CA ILE A 100 14.54 5.60 12.74
C ILE A 100 14.25 5.12 14.18
N GLY A 101 13.84 3.85 14.35
CA GLY A 101 13.52 3.29 15.67
C GLY A 101 12.44 4.10 16.41
N GLU A 102 12.57 4.29 17.72
CA GLU A 102 11.58 5.02 18.54
C GLU A 102 11.35 6.48 18.12
N ARG A 103 12.33 7.13 17.47
CA ARG A 103 12.16 8.49 16.93
C ARG A 103 11.19 8.51 15.75
N ALA A 104 11.02 7.39 15.05
CA ALA A 104 10.03 7.22 13.99
C ALA A 104 8.62 7.20 14.54
N THR A 105 8.37 6.58 15.68
CA THR A 105 7.05 6.59 16.33
C THR A 105 6.62 8.02 16.60
N ARG A 106 7.54 8.90 17.05
CA ARG A 106 7.25 10.32 17.29
C ARG A 106 7.07 11.14 16.01
N TRP A 107 7.72 10.75 14.91
CA TRP A 107 7.51 11.36 13.60
C TRP A 107 6.20 10.90 12.97
N ALA A 108 5.95 9.59 12.92
CA ALA A 108 4.70 8.99 12.46
C ALA A 108 3.52 9.49 13.30
N MET A 109 3.64 9.53 14.63
CA MET A 109 2.65 10.15 15.50
C MET A 109 2.42 11.62 15.12
N ARG A 110 3.45 12.43 14.88
CA ARG A 110 3.24 13.83 14.44
C ARG A 110 2.55 13.94 13.08
N THR A 111 2.80 13.02 12.16
CA THR A 111 2.11 12.97 10.87
C THR A 111 0.65 12.55 11.09
N VAL A 112 0.41 11.46 11.83
CA VAL A 112 -0.90 10.96 12.26
C VAL A 112 -1.72 12.01 13.03
N LEU A 113 -1.08 12.78 13.91
CA LEU A 113 -1.68 13.84 14.74
C LEU A 113 -1.95 15.13 13.96
N ARG A 114 -1.34 15.32 12.78
CA ARG A 114 -1.68 16.45 11.91
C ARG A 114 -2.98 16.22 11.18
N ASP A 115 -3.31 14.95 10.92
CA ASP A 115 -4.56 14.58 10.30
C ASP A 115 -5.64 14.44 11.37
N PRO A 116 -6.87 14.89 11.10
CA PRO A 116 -7.99 14.64 11.99
C PRO A 116 -8.10 13.14 12.29
N GLU A 117 -8.38 12.75 13.54
CA GLU A 117 -8.51 11.32 13.92
C GLU A 117 -9.59 10.58 13.11
N THR A 118 -10.52 11.33 12.52
CA THR A 118 -11.59 10.82 11.66
C THR A 118 -11.20 10.68 10.19
N SER A 119 -10.02 11.16 9.77
CA SER A 119 -9.61 11.19 8.37
C SER A 119 -9.16 9.82 7.85
N ALA A 120 -9.27 9.65 6.53
CA ALA A 120 -8.77 8.46 5.83
C ALA A 120 -7.25 8.28 5.99
N ASP A 121 -6.47 9.37 5.91
CA ASP A 121 -5.01 9.35 6.07
C ASP A 121 -4.58 8.92 7.48
N HIS A 122 -5.31 9.34 8.51
CA HIS A 122 -5.06 8.92 9.89
C HIS A 122 -5.28 7.41 10.04
N ARG A 123 -6.41 6.90 9.53
CA ARG A 123 -6.73 5.46 9.58
C ARG A 123 -5.74 4.63 8.77
N LEU A 124 -5.36 5.09 7.58
CA LEU A 124 -4.39 4.40 6.73
C LEU A 124 -3.00 4.38 7.38
N SER A 125 -2.62 5.44 8.10
CA SER A 125 -1.37 5.47 8.88
C SER A 125 -1.39 4.47 10.04
N LEU A 126 -2.51 4.37 10.78
CA LEU A 126 -2.66 3.39 11.84
C LEU A 126 -2.55 1.96 11.31
N ALA A 127 -3.21 1.65 10.20
CA ALA A 127 -3.12 0.36 9.54
C ALA A 127 -1.69 0.03 9.09
N ALA A 128 -0.94 1.02 8.57
CA ALA A 128 0.46 0.85 8.19
C ALA A 128 1.37 0.54 9.39
N LEU A 129 1.13 1.20 10.53
CA LEU A 129 1.87 0.93 11.77
C LEU A 129 1.55 -0.46 12.34
N GLU A 130 0.28 -0.86 12.29
CA GLU A 130 -0.16 -2.20 12.68
C GLU A 130 0.53 -3.27 11.82
N PHE A 131 0.46 -3.15 10.50
CA PHE A 131 1.11 -4.05 9.56
C PHE A 131 2.62 -4.21 9.84
N ALA A 132 3.33 -3.08 10.01
CA ALA A 132 4.75 -3.10 10.32
C ALA A 132 5.06 -3.74 11.67
N ARG A 133 4.20 -3.54 12.68
CA ARG A 133 4.33 -4.17 13.99
C ARG A 133 4.15 -5.67 13.90
N GLU A 134 3.09 -6.14 13.25
CA GLU A 134 2.78 -7.58 13.14
C GLU A 134 3.86 -8.35 12.37
N LEU A 135 4.38 -7.79 11.27
CA LEU A 135 5.49 -8.39 10.54
C LEU A 135 6.76 -8.51 11.40
N ARG A 136 7.06 -7.46 12.18
CA ARG A 136 8.27 -7.42 13.00
C ARG A 136 8.18 -8.29 14.26
N SER A 137 6.99 -8.45 14.82
CA SER A 137 6.75 -9.32 15.98
C SER A 137 6.50 -10.77 15.59
N GLY A 138 6.39 -11.08 14.29
CA GLY A 138 6.04 -12.40 13.79
C GLY A 138 4.56 -12.76 13.92
N GLY A 139 3.69 -11.78 14.25
CA GLY A 139 2.24 -11.97 14.29
C GLY A 139 1.61 -12.10 12.90
N LEU A 140 2.26 -11.48 11.89
CA LEU A 140 1.92 -11.64 10.47
C LEU A 140 3.10 -12.32 9.76
N PRO A 141 2.91 -13.53 9.19
CA PRO A 141 3.91 -14.12 8.32
C PRO A 141 4.13 -13.24 7.09
N ILE A 142 5.39 -13.01 6.69
CA ILE A 142 5.71 -12.19 5.52
C ILE A 142 5.01 -12.70 4.25
N ARG A 143 4.84 -14.02 4.12
CA ARG A 143 4.13 -14.62 2.98
C ARG A 143 2.64 -14.31 2.93
N ALA A 144 2.03 -13.94 4.05
CA ALA A 144 0.63 -13.52 4.14
C ALA A 144 0.46 -12.00 4.00
N ALA A 145 1.55 -11.25 3.74
CA ALA A 145 1.52 -9.80 3.71
C ALA A 145 0.61 -9.23 2.61
N GLY A 146 0.62 -9.82 1.41
CA GLY A 146 -0.26 -9.38 0.32
C GLY A 146 -1.73 -9.66 0.61
N ASP A 147 -2.02 -10.83 1.19
CA ASP A 147 -3.38 -11.19 1.59
C ASP A 147 -3.92 -10.28 2.70
N TRP A 148 -3.08 -9.95 3.69
CA TRP A 148 -3.43 -8.96 4.72
C TRP A 148 -3.81 -7.61 4.10
N ILE A 149 -3.05 -7.14 3.09
CA ILE A 149 -3.36 -5.88 2.39
C ILE A 149 -4.71 -5.98 1.69
N ARG A 150 -4.99 -7.08 0.98
CA ARG A 150 -6.26 -7.28 0.28
C ARG A 150 -7.44 -7.35 1.26
N GLU A 151 -7.30 -8.10 2.34
CA GLU A 151 -8.37 -8.30 3.32
C GLU A 151 -8.67 -7.05 4.14
N ARG A 152 -7.63 -6.35 4.57
CA ARG A 152 -7.76 -5.21 5.50
C ARG A 152 -7.99 -3.89 4.77
N LEU A 153 -7.31 -3.67 3.63
CA LEU A 153 -7.27 -2.37 2.98
C LEU A 153 -8.09 -2.31 1.70
N ALA A 154 -8.19 -3.41 0.94
CA ALA A 154 -8.90 -3.35 -0.34
C ALA A 154 -10.42 -3.28 -0.12
N ALA A 155 -11.09 -2.49 -0.95
CA ALA A 155 -12.55 -2.46 -0.98
C ALA A 155 -13.06 -3.87 -1.30
N SER A 156 -13.93 -4.41 -0.45
CA SER A 156 -14.59 -5.69 -0.71
C SER A 156 -15.55 -5.50 -1.89
N GLY A 157 -15.18 -6.04 -3.05
CA GLY A 157 -16.01 -6.01 -4.26
C GLY A 157 -15.59 -4.93 -5.25
N ALA A 158 -14.82 -5.33 -6.26
CA ALA A 158 -14.96 -4.81 -7.62
C ALA A 158 -15.67 -5.89 -8.43
#